data_AF-A0A4P5VSI4-F1
#
_entry.id   AF-A0A4P5VSI4-F1
#
_cell.length_a   1.000
_cell.length_b   1.000
_cell.length_c   1.000
_cell.angle_alpha   90.00
_cell.angle_beta   90.00
_cell.angle_gamma   90.00
#
_symmetry.space_group_name_H-M   'P 1'
#
loop_
_entity.id
_entity.type
_entity.pdbx_description
1 polymer ?
#
loop_
_entity_poly.entity_id
_entity_poly.type
_entity_poly.pdbx_seq_one_letter_code
_entity_poly.pdbx_strand_id
1 'polypeptide(L)'
;MLLLVALAAAAEPPDLTGAWRLVLDVATMAKIPVLGTTKIHTRQVMLVAVSRHPEGFRAHHDTCAFEADTQPSIATTEFPAAFIDAIPAKDYPIELKSTGSGWDAHMDLLPVPVGYDPQAGAFPTSLTAPAVTDWDRDGLPAATVRLHVPLFGAIDVYRAQTSRTILDGRVSSPDLLEGSISVADLQQRTLGASNRLFIQNPELQFDSENSRFRLERVAAGTTCATVVAASTP
;
A
#
# COMPACT_ATOMS: atom_id res chain seq x y z
N MET A 1 -51.08 -9.22 29.98
CA MET A 1 -50.00 -9.85 29.19
C MET A 1 -48.97 -8.76 28.91
N LEU A 2 -47.96 -8.62 29.78
CA LEU A 2 -46.87 -7.64 29.59
C LEU A 2 -45.89 -8.21 28.56
N LEU A 3 -45.68 -7.49 27.46
CA LEU A 3 -44.66 -7.78 26.47
C LEU A 3 -43.33 -7.21 27.00
N LEU A 4 -42.42 -8.07 27.50
CA LEU A 4 -41.04 -7.66 27.73
C LEU A 4 -40.33 -7.54 26.38
N VAL A 5 -40.06 -6.31 25.94
CA VAL A 5 -39.13 -6.05 24.86
C VAL A 5 -37.72 -6.08 25.45
N ALA A 6 -37.01 -7.20 25.25
CA ALA A 6 -35.59 -7.26 25.56
C ALA A 6 -34.84 -6.42 24.52
N LEU A 7 -34.40 -5.22 24.90
CA LEU A 7 -33.40 -4.48 24.14
C LEU A 7 -32.09 -5.27 24.20
N ALA A 8 -31.73 -5.93 23.11
CA ALA A 8 -30.38 -6.45 22.96
C ALA A 8 -29.42 -5.26 23.00
N ALA A 9 -28.60 -5.18 24.05
CA ALA A 9 -27.52 -4.21 24.09
C ALA A 9 -26.62 -4.44 22.87
N ALA A 10 -26.48 -3.42 22.01
CA ALA A 10 -25.50 -3.47 20.95
C ALA A 10 -24.14 -3.69 21.61
N ALA A 11 -23.39 -4.70 21.15
CA ALA A 11 -22.02 -4.90 21.61
C ALA A 11 -21.25 -3.59 21.43
N GLU A 12 -20.39 -3.25 22.38
CA GLU A 12 -19.53 -2.07 22.23
C GLU A 12 -18.47 -2.34 21.13
N PRO A 13 -18.07 -1.30 20.37
CA PRO A 13 -17.00 -1.43 19.39
C PRO A 13 -15.68 -1.79 20.08
N PRO A 14 -14.89 -2.70 19.50
CA PRO A 14 -13.58 -3.05 20.03
C PRO A 14 -12.71 -1.81 20.10
N ASP A 15 -11.90 -1.70 21.14
CA ASP A 15 -10.97 -0.58 21.24
C ASP A 15 -9.74 -0.81 20.38
N LEU A 16 -9.63 -0.02 19.31
CA LEU A 16 -8.51 -0.10 18.39
C LEU A 16 -7.34 0.81 18.79
N THR A 17 -7.43 1.57 19.88
CA THR A 17 -6.36 2.53 20.23
C THR A 17 -5.02 1.82 20.48
N GLY A 18 -3.92 2.41 20.01
CA GLY A 18 -2.57 1.89 20.21
C GLY A 18 -1.76 1.74 18.93
N ALA A 19 -0.64 1.01 19.02
CA ALA A 19 0.25 0.76 17.90
C ALA A 19 -0.08 -0.57 17.21
N TRP A 20 0.00 -0.57 15.89
CA TRP A 20 -0.32 -1.70 15.03
C TRP A 20 0.70 -1.85 13.91
N ARG A 21 0.87 -3.08 13.44
CA ARG A 21 1.56 -3.41 12.19
C ARG A 21 0.52 -3.66 11.12
N LEU A 22 0.56 -2.90 10.04
CA LEU A 22 -0.23 -3.15 8.84
C LEU A 22 0.67 -3.82 7.80
N VAL A 23 0.25 -4.98 7.33
CA VAL A 23 0.87 -5.68 6.20
C VAL A 23 -0.13 -5.72 5.05
N LEU A 24 0.28 -5.21 3.90
CA LEU A 24 -0.45 -5.33 2.64
C LEU A 24 0.28 -6.33 1.76
N ASP A 25 -0.36 -7.44 1.44
CA ASP A 25 0.09 -8.39 0.43
C ASP A 25 -0.75 -8.16 -0.82
N VAL A 26 -0.16 -7.58 -1.86
CA VAL A 26 -0.82 -7.22 -3.11
C VAL A 26 -0.29 -8.07 -4.25
N ALA A 27 -1.17 -8.83 -4.88
CA ALA A 27 -0.87 -9.59 -6.08
C ALA A 27 -1.34 -8.83 -7.32
N THR A 28 -0.48 -8.79 -8.34
CA THR A 28 -0.82 -8.25 -9.65
C THR A 28 -0.31 -9.15 -10.76
N MET A 29 -1.07 -9.29 -11.83
CA MET A 29 -0.59 -9.85 -13.09
C MET A 29 -0.07 -8.71 -13.95
N ALA A 30 1.20 -8.79 -14.33
CA ALA A 30 1.85 -7.78 -15.15
C ALA A 30 2.24 -8.39 -16.50
N LYS A 31 1.79 -7.76 -17.58
CA LYS A 31 2.30 -8.04 -18.93
C LYS A 31 3.37 -7.01 -19.24
N ILE A 32 4.62 -7.42 -19.02
CA ILE A 32 5.80 -6.58 -19.20
C ILE A 32 6.29 -6.77 -20.63
N PRO A 33 6.39 -5.70 -21.42
CA PRO A 33 6.99 -5.81 -22.74
C PRO A 33 8.41 -6.37 -22.67
N VAL A 34 8.80 -7.16 -23.66
CA VAL A 34 10.10 -7.89 -23.71
C VAL A 34 10.21 -9.07 -22.74
N LEU A 35 9.67 -8.96 -21.51
CA LEU A 35 9.79 -10.02 -20.49
C LEU A 35 8.58 -10.97 -20.38
N GLY A 36 7.46 -10.63 -21.02
CA GLY A 36 6.26 -11.46 -21.05
C GLY A 36 5.31 -11.21 -19.88
N THR A 37 4.43 -12.18 -19.59
CA THR A 37 3.48 -12.10 -18.48
C THR A 37 4.08 -12.71 -17.22
N THR A 38 3.95 -12.00 -16.11
CA THR A 38 4.45 -12.44 -14.81
C THR A 38 3.46 -12.08 -13.70
N LYS A 39 3.51 -12.82 -12.60
CA LYS A 39 2.86 -12.41 -11.35
C LYS A 39 3.84 -11.60 -10.52
N ILE A 40 3.40 -10.48 -9.98
CA ILE A 40 4.16 -9.64 -9.05
C ILE A 40 3.44 -9.68 -7.71
N HIS A 41 4.13 -10.12 -6.66
CA HIS A 41 3.67 -10.05 -5.29
C HIS A 41 4.39 -8.90 -4.58
N THR A 42 3.65 -7.86 -4.27
CA THR A 42 4.14 -6.69 -3.54
C THR A 42 3.75 -6.80 -2.09
N ARG A 43 4.72 -6.71 -1.19
CA ARG A 43 4.51 -6.68 0.25
C ARG A 43 4.87 -5.31 0.79
N GLN A 44 3.92 -4.66 1.48
CA GLN A 44 4.15 -3.39 2.14
C GLN A 44 3.95 -3.57 3.64
N VAL A 45 4.88 -3.04 4.43
CA VAL A 45 4.81 -3.08 5.89
C VAL A 45 4.76 -1.65 6.40
N MET A 46 3.76 -1.34 7.23
CA MET A 46 3.60 -0.04 7.86
C MET A 46 3.48 -0.17 9.38
N LEU A 47 3.95 0.85 10.07
CA LEU A 47 3.62 1.09 11.48
C LEU A 47 2.42 2.03 11.53
N VAL A 48 1.39 1.66 12.29
CA VAL A 48 0.13 2.41 12.38
C VAL A 48 -0.13 2.78 13.83
N ALA A 49 -0.34 4.06 14.10
CA ALA A 49 -0.86 4.55 15.37
C ALA A 49 -2.36 4.82 15.23
N VAL A 50 -3.17 4.19 16.06
CA VAL A 50 -4.63 4.38 16.07
C VAL A 50 -5.04 5.16 17.31
N SER A 51 -5.78 6.25 17.09
CA SER A 51 -6.36 7.10 18.14
C SER A 51 -7.88 7.11 18.06
N ARG A 52 -8.53 7.35 19.20
CA ARG A 52 -9.97 7.56 19.27
C ARG A 52 -10.28 9.05 19.12
N HIS A 53 -11.23 9.35 18.25
CA HIS A 53 -11.77 10.67 17.96
C HIS A 53 -13.29 10.67 18.18
N PRO A 54 -13.95 11.85 18.27
CA PRO A 54 -15.41 11.93 18.41
C PRO A 54 -16.17 11.21 17.28
N GLU A 55 -15.63 11.25 16.06
CA GLU A 55 -16.22 10.63 14.86
C GLU A 55 -15.90 9.14 14.68
N GLY A 56 -15.02 8.55 15.51
CA GLY A 56 -14.58 7.16 15.36
C GLY A 56 -13.09 7.00 15.62
N PHE A 57 -12.46 6.04 14.95
CA PHE A 57 -11.01 5.85 15.04
C PHE A 57 -10.31 6.56 13.89
N ARG A 58 -9.11 7.08 14.14
CA ARG A 58 -8.19 7.56 13.11
C ARG A 58 -6.89 6.81 13.20
N ALA A 59 -6.37 6.44 12.04
CA ALA A 59 -5.08 5.80 11.87
C ALA A 59 -4.10 6.81 11.28
N HIS A 60 -2.93 6.93 11.88
CA HIS A 60 -1.74 7.53 11.30
C HIS A 60 -0.80 6.39 10.90
N HIS A 61 -0.34 6.32 9.65
CA HIS A 61 0.61 5.28 9.25
C HIS A 61 1.88 5.81 8.59
N ASP A 62 2.98 5.14 8.89
CA ASP A 62 4.30 5.33 8.30
C ASP A 62 4.70 4.08 7.53
N THR A 63 5.18 4.24 6.29
CA THR A 63 5.66 3.11 5.49
C THR A 63 7.05 2.71 5.96
N CYS A 64 7.22 1.45 6.35
CA CYS A 64 8.47 0.93 6.92
C CYS A 64 9.26 0.06 5.94
N ALA A 65 8.57 -0.70 5.07
CA ALA A 65 9.21 -1.50 4.03
C ALA A 65 8.28 -1.70 2.83
N PHE A 66 8.92 -1.90 1.67
CA PHE A 66 8.27 -2.17 0.41
C PHE A 66 9.10 -3.18 -0.38
N GLU A 67 8.53 -4.34 -0.65
CA GLU A 67 9.19 -5.45 -1.34
C GLU A 67 8.32 -5.90 -2.52
N ALA A 68 8.94 -6.31 -3.62
CA ALA A 68 8.22 -6.88 -4.74
C ALA A 68 8.95 -8.07 -5.35
N ASP A 69 8.29 -9.22 -5.29
CA ASP A 69 8.77 -10.47 -5.88
C ASP A 69 8.04 -10.77 -7.17
N THR A 70 8.78 -11.27 -8.16
CA THR A 70 8.25 -11.58 -9.48
C THR A 70 8.33 -13.08 -9.73
N GLN A 71 7.25 -13.69 -10.23
CA GLN A 71 7.14 -15.12 -10.51
C GLN A 71 6.64 -15.39 -11.95
N PRO A 72 7.43 -16.07 -12.80
CA PRO A 72 8.80 -16.54 -12.55
C PRO A 72 9.78 -15.38 -12.31
N SER A 73 10.91 -15.64 -11.63
CA SER A 73 11.92 -14.61 -11.32
C SER A 73 12.65 -14.16 -12.59
N ILE A 74 12.02 -13.25 -13.33
CA ILE A 74 12.52 -12.63 -14.57
C ILE A 74 13.23 -11.31 -14.29
N ALA A 75 12.98 -10.71 -13.13
CA ALA A 75 13.64 -9.51 -12.64
C ALA A 75 13.45 -9.45 -11.11
N THR A 76 14.41 -8.81 -10.42
CA THR A 76 14.24 -8.39 -9.03
C THR A 76 14.02 -6.88 -9.01
N THR A 77 13.04 -6.43 -8.23
CA THR A 77 12.78 -5.00 -8.04
C THR A 77 13.38 -4.57 -6.72
N GLU A 78 14.23 -3.55 -6.77
CA GLU A 78 14.81 -2.89 -5.61
C GLU A 78 14.17 -1.51 -5.46
N PHE A 79 13.61 -1.26 -4.28
CA PHE A 79 13.12 0.05 -3.85
C PHE A 79 14.20 0.68 -2.96
N PRO A 80 14.88 1.74 -3.42
CA PRO A 80 15.88 2.42 -2.59
C PRO A 80 15.27 2.97 -1.29
N ALA A 81 16.07 3.13 -0.24
CA ALA A 81 15.60 3.71 1.02
C ALA A 81 14.95 5.09 0.81
N ALA A 82 15.54 5.92 -0.07
CA ALA A 82 15.01 7.23 -0.44
C ALA A 82 13.60 7.18 -1.03
N PHE A 83 13.29 6.11 -1.80
CA PHE A 83 11.94 5.88 -2.33
C PHE A 83 10.94 5.64 -1.19
N ILE A 84 11.32 4.82 -0.20
CA ILE A 84 10.47 4.51 0.96
C ILE A 84 10.26 5.76 1.81
N ASP A 85 11.34 6.50 2.09
CA ASP A 85 11.33 7.73 2.88
C ASP A 85 10.48 8.85 2.24
N ALA A 86 10.31 8.81 0.92
CA ALA A 86 9.50 9.77 0.18
C ALA A 86 8.00 9.46 0.16
N ILE A 87 7.60 8.24 0.56
CA ILE A 87 6.19 7.91 0.73
C ILE A 87 5.65 8.69 1.93
N PRO A 88 4.67 9.59 1.74
CA PRO A 88 4.16 10.39 2.83
C PRO A 88 3.42 9.51 3.84
N ALA A 89 3.61 9.83 5.13
CA ALA A 89 2.72 9.36 6.17
C ALA A 89 1.29 9.82 5.87
N LYS A 90 0.30 9.07 6.34
CA LYS A 90 -1.12 9.39 6.10
C LYS A 90 -1.99 9.21 7.32
N ASP A 91 -3.05 10.01 7.31
CA ASP A 91 -4.13 9.95 8.27
C ASP A 91 -5.43 9.58 7.57
N TYR A 92 -6.10 8.52 8.05
CA TYR A 92 -7.38 8.06 7.50
C TYR A 92 -8.30 7.52 8.61
N PRO A 93 -9.63 7.58 8.39
CA PRO A 93 -10.59 7.00 9.34
C PRO A 93 -10.55 5.47 9.28
N ILE A 94 -10.84 4.84 10.43
CA ILE A 94 -11.25 3.42 10.48
C ILE A 94 -12.73 3.40 10.83
N GLU A 95 -13.55 2.96 9.89
CA GLU A 95 -14.99 2.84 10.07
C GLU A 95 -15.33 1.44 10.54
N LEU A 96 -16.02 1.33 11.68
CA LEU A 96 -16.47 0.05 12.23
C LEU A 96 -17.99 -0.10 12.09
N LYS A 97 -18.42 -1.26 11.59
CA LYS A 97 -19.83 -1.61 11.43
C LYS A 97 -20.14 -2.91 12.15
N SER A 98 -21.11 -2.88 13.07
CA SER A 98 -21.57 -4.09 13.74
C SER A 98 -22.35 -5.00 12.77
N THR A 99 -22.05 -6.29 12.80
CA THR A 99 -22.75 -7.32 12.01
C THR A 99 -23.59 -8.27 12.87
N GLY A 100 -23.80 -7.93 14.15
CA GLY A 100 -24.44 -8.81 15.15
C GLY A 100 -23.59 -10.00 15.60
N SER A 101 -22.60 -10.41 14.79
CA SER A 101 -21.65 -11.50 15.06
C SER A 101 -20.20 -11.02 15.18
N GLY A 102 -20.00 -9.70 15.21
CA GLY A 102 -18.69 -9.07 15.24
C GLY A 102 -18.72 -7.67 14.61
N TRP A 103 -17.55 -7.26 14.12
CA TRP A 103 -17.32 -5.94 13.56
C TRP A 103 -16.61 -6.07 12.22
N ASP A 104 -17.21 -5.47 11.20
CA ASP A 104 -16.54 -5.22 9.93
C ASP A 104 -15.82 -3.87 10.02
N ALA A 105 -14.69 -3.76 9.34
CA ALA A 105 -13.84 -2.58 9.29
C ALA A 105 -13.63 -2.13 7.85
N HIS A 106 -13.72 -0.83 7.62
CA HIS A 106 -13.42 -0.19 6.34
C HIS A 106 -12.36 0.90 6.55
N MET A 107 -11.33 0.90 5.71
CA MET A 107 -10.26 1.90 5.71
C MET A 107 -9.95 2.33 4.29
N ASP A 108 -10.09 3.62 4.03
CA ASP A 108 -9.68 4.25 2.77
C ASP A 108 -8.35 4.95 2.95
N LEU A 109 -7.28 4.38 2.39
CA LEU A 109 -5.93 4.88 2.59
C LEU A 109 -5.63 6.16 1.79
N LEU A 110 -6.62 6.74 1.10
CA LEU A 110 -6.48 7.93 0.26
C LEU A 110 -5.53 7.72 -0.96
N PRO A 111 -5.63 8.57 -2.00
CA PRO A 111 -4.71 8.52 -3.14
C PRO A 111 -3.25 8.80 -2.74
N VAL A 112 -2.30 8.08 -3.35
CA VAL A 112 -0.85 8.31 -3.19
C VAL A 112 -0.22 8.70 -4.50
N PRO A 113 0.19 9.97 -4.69
CA PRO A 113 1.05 10.33 -5.80
C PRO A 113 2.48 9.84 -5.53
N VAL A 114 3.06 9.14 -6.50
CA VAL A 114 4.44 8.67 -6.52
C VAL A 114 5.10 9.19 -7.77
N GLY A 115 6.25 9.84 -7.65
CA GLY A 115 7.06 10.29 -8.77
C GLY A 115 6.56 11.53 -9.51
N TYR A 116 5.63 12.28 -8.92
CA TYR A 116 5.19 13.57 -9.44
C TYR A 116 4.49 14.41 -8.36
N ASP A 117 4.37 15.72 -8.59
CA ASP A 117 3.57 16.63 -7.79
C ASP A 117 2.17 16.84 -8.41
N PRO A 118 1.08 16.36 -7.77
CA PRO A 118 -0.27 16.53 -8.28
C PRO A 118 -0.77 17.99 -8.27
N GLN A 119 -0.13 18.90 -7.52
CA GLN A 119 -0.48 20.33 -7.52
C GLN A 119 0.17 21.10 -8.67
N ALA A 120 1.24 20.55 -9.26
CA ALA A 120 1.98 21.17 -10.34
C ALA A 120 1.35 20.95 -11.73
N GLY A 121 0.33 20.08 -11.85
CA GLY A 121 -0.44 19.92 -13.09
C GLY A 121 -1.08 18.54 -13.28
N ALA A 122 -1.38 18.21 -14.53
CA ALA A 122 -1.95 16.92 -14.91
C ALA A 122 -0.95 15.76 -14.72
N PHE A 123 -1.48 14.53 -14.62
CA PHE A 123 -0.67 13.32 -14.52
C PHE A 123 0.36 13.25 -15.67
N PRO A 124 1.66 13.07 -15.38
CA PRO A 124 2.70 13.24 -16.38
C PRO A 124 2.67 12.16 -17.46
N THR A 125 3.00 12.58 -18.69
CA THR A 125 3.12 11.70 -19.86
C THR A 125 4.57 11.55 -20.34
N SER A 126 5.49 12.39 -19.86
CA SER A 126 6.93 12.36 -20.15
C SER A 126 7.74 12.90 -18.97
N LEU A 127 9.06 12.68 -18.97
CA LEU A 127 9.99 13.20 -17.96
C LEU A 127 10.11 14.74 -17.95
N THR A 128 9.73 15.41 -19.04
CA THR A 128 9.79 16.87 -19.16
C THR A 128 8.50 17.55 -18.74
N ALA A 129 7.50 16.79 -18.27
CA ALA A 129 6.24 17.35 -17.83
C ALA A 129 6.45 18.19 -16.54
N PRO A 130 5.79 19.35 -16.39
CA PRO A 130 6.01 20.25 -15.24
C PRO A 130 5.76 19.60 -13.87
N ALA A 131 4.91 18.57 -13.81
CA ALA A 131 4.62 17.85 -12.59
C ALA A 131 5.70 16.85 -12.16
N VAL A 132 6.67 16.55 -13.04
CA VAL A 132 7.77 15.63 -12.70
C VAL A 132 8.78 16.35 -11.83
N THR A 133 9.01 15.81 -10.64
CA THR A 133 9.96 16.30 -9.64
C THR A 133 10.97 15.19 -9.32
N ASP A 134 12.06 15.55 -8.66
CA ASP A 134 12.91 14.59 -7.94
C ASP A 134 12.17 14.19 -6.66
N TRP A 135 11.27 13.21 -6.79
CA TRP A 135 10.25 12.92 -5.79
C TRP A 135 10.86 12.22 -4.57
N ASP A 136 11.82 11.32 -4.80
CA ASP A 136 12.57 10.60 -3.78
C ASP A 136 13.89 11.25 -3.37
N ARG A 137 14.26 12.40 -3.97
CA ARG A 137 15.45 13.20 -3.63
C ARG A 137 16.76 12.46 -3.89
N ASP A 138 16.78 11.63 -4.93
CA ASP A 138 17.96 10.91 -5.38
C ASP A 138 18.72 11.63 -6.51
N GLY A 139 18.22 12.79 -6.95
CA GLY A 139 18.77 13.60 -8.04
C GLY A 139 18.29 13.18 -9.43
N LEU A 140 17.38 12.21 -9.53
CA LEU A 140 16.79 11.70 -10.76
C LEU A 140 15.32 12.15 -10.88
N PRO A 141 14.75 12.18 -12.09
CA PRO A 141 13.37 12.61 -12.27
C PRO A 141 12.36 11.51 -11.90
N ALA A 142 11.21 11.94 -11.41
CA ALA A 142 10.12 11.11 -10.96
C ALA A 142 10.50 10.25 -9.74
N ALA A 143 9.90 9.07 -9.59
CA ALA A 143 10.34 8.09 -8.61
C ALA A 143 11.22 7.04 -9.30
N THR A 144 12.34 6.72 -8.67
CA THR A 144 13.32 5.77 -9.21
C THR A 144 13.08 4.38 -8.62
N VAL A 145 12.87 3.40 -9.50
CA VAL A 145 12.85 1.99 -9.14
C VAL A 145 13.98 1.29 -9.88
N ARG A 146 14.75 0.46 -9.19
CA ARG A 146 15.86 -0.28 -9.80
C ARG A 146 15.43 -1.71 -10.10
N LEU A 147 15.54 -2.10 -11.36
CA LEU A 147 15.29 -3.46 -11.83
C LEU A 147 16.62 -4.17 -12.05
N HIS A 148 16.76 -5.36 -11.49
CA HIS A 148 17.86 -6.27 -11.78
C HIS A 148 17.36 -7.33 -12.75
N VAL A 149 17.74 -7.22 -14.02
CA VAL A 149 17.26 -8.10 -15.08
C VAL A 149 18.42 -8.97 -15.58
N PRO A 150 18.27 -10.31 -15.61
CA PRO A 150 19.27 -11.18 -16.23
C PRO A 150 19.60 -10.69 -17.66
N LEU A 151 20.87 -10.70 -18.02
CA LEU A 151 21.43 -10.20 -19.30
C LEU A 151 21.51 -8.68 -19.48
N PHE A 152 20.72 -7.89 -18.75
CA PHE A 152 20.73 -6.41 -18.88
C PHE A 152 21.31 -5.69 -17.66
N GLY A 153 21.52 -6.39 -16.54
CA GLY A 153 22.07 -5.81 -15.32
C GLY A 153 21.05 -4.96 -14.56
N ALA A 154 21.56 -3.97 -13.83
CA ALA A 154 20.73 -3.00 -13.10
C ALA A 154 20.24 -1.90 -14.04
N ILE A 155 18.92 -1.66 -14.02
CA ILE A 155 18.24 -0.67 -14.85
C ILE A 155 17.40 0.20 -13.92
N ASP A 156 17.71 1.49 -13.88
CA ASP A 156 16.83 2.47 -13.25
C ASP A 156 15.64 2.77 -14.17
N VAL A 157 14.44 2.75 -13.59
CA VAL A 157 13.17 3.07 -14.25
C VAL A 157 12.51 4.22 -13.51
N TYR A 158 12.16 5.27 -14.26
CA TYR A 158 11.53 6.48 -13.75
C TYR A 158 10.03 6.39 -13.95
N ARG A 159 9.27 6.46 -12.86
CA ARG A 159 7.83 6.19 -12.88
C ARG A 159 7.04 7.27 -12.18
N ALA A 160 5.86 7.54 -12.72
CA ALA A 160 4.80 8.24 -12.02
C ALA A 160 3.61 7.28 -11.79
N GLN A 161 3.01 7.35 -10.62
CA GLN A 161 1.85 6.55 -10.26
C GLN A 161 0.93 7.31 -9.31
N THR A 162 -0.37 7.10 -9.44
CA THR A 162 -1.31 7.31 -8.34
C THR A 162 -2.16 6.08 -8.14
N SER A 163 -2.48 5.76 -6.89
CA SER A 163 -3.35 4.66 -6.52
C SER A 163 -4.03 4.97 -5.20
N ARG A 164 -5.31 4.60 -5.09
CA ARG A 164 -6.09 4.64 -3.85
C ARG A 164 -6.34 3.21 -3.39
N THR A 165 -5.86 2.88 -2.20
CA THR A 165 -6.03 1.52 -1.64
C THR A 165 -7.16 1.55 -0.62
N ILE A 166 -8.09 0.60 -0.74
CA ILE A 166 -9.21 0.42 0.17
C ILE A 166 -9.06 -0.95 0.83
N LEU A 167 -9.24 -0.98 2.15
CA LEU A 167 -9.15 -2.18 2.98
C LEU A 167 -10.53 -2.47 3.58
N ASP A 168 -11.06 -3.64 3.27
CA ASP A 168 -12.33 -4.13 3.82
C ASP A 168 -12.07 -5.45 4.54
N GLY A 169 -12.37 -5.50 5.83
CA GLY A 169 -12.04 -6.66 6.65
C GLY A 169 -12.91 -6.82 7.89
N ARG A 170 -12.49 -7.74 8.76
CA ARG A 170 -13.20 -8.07 9.99
C ARG A 170 -12.26 -8.02 11.18
N VAL A 171 -12.80 -7.61 12.32
CA VAL A 171 -12.12 -7.76 13.61
C VAL A 171 -12.20 -9.23 14.03
N SER A 172 -11.11 -9.98 13.78
CA SER A 172 -11.01 -11.40 14.14
C SER A 172 -10.70 -11.59 15.63
N SER A 173 -10.02 -10.64 16.25
CA SER A 173 -9.78 -10.58 17.70
C SER A 173 -9.50 -9.13 18.14
N PRO A 174 -9.41 -8.82 19.45
CA PRO A 174 -9.02 -7.49 19.94
C PRO A 174 -7.68 -6.96 19.40
N ASP A 175 -6.82 -7.86 18.89
CA ASP A 175 -5.46 -7.58 18.44
C ASP A 175 -5.26 -7.90 16.95
N LEU A 176 -6.33 -8.21 16.21
CA LEU A 176 -6.25 -8.62 14.81
C LEU A 176 -7.45 -8.16 13.98
N LEU A 177 -7.14 -7.41 12.91
CA LEU A 177 -8.02 -7.19 11.77
C LEU A 177 -7.40 -7.80 10.51
N GLU A 178 -8.21 -8.44 9.68
CA GLU A 178 -7.75 -8.99 8.40
C GLU A 178 -8.86 -8.94 7.37
N GLY A 179 -8.49 -8.93 6.09
CA GLY A 179 -9.45 -8.82 5.02
C GLY A 179 -8.85 -8.66 3.64
N SER A 180 -9.67 -8.13 2.74
CA SER A 180 -9.35 -7.95 1.33
C SER A 180 -8.83 -6.54 1.05
N ILE A 181 -8.06 -6.44 -0.04
CA ILE A 181 -7.62 -5.17 -0.61
C ILE A 181 -8.41 -4.92 -1.89
N SER A 182 -8.78 -3.67 -2.14
CA SER A 182 -9.12 -3.20 -3.48
C SER A 182 -8.30 -1.96 -3.84
N VAL A 183 -8.07 -1.79 -5.14
CA VAL A 183 -7.30 -0.66 -5.69
C VAL A 183 -8.21 0.14 -6.61
N ALA A 184 -8.46 1.39 -6.22
CA ALA A 184 -9.17 2.39 -7.01
C ALA A 184 -8.19 3.41 -7.59
N ASP A 185 -8.63 4.14 -8.62
CA ASP A 185 -7.92 5.27 -9.21
C ASP A 185 -6.47 4.99 -9.63
N LEU A 186 -6.16 3.73 -10.01
CA LEU A 186 -4.83 3.34 -10.44
C LEU A 186 -4.49 3.99 -11.78
N GLN A 187 -3.54 4.91 -11.76
CA GLN A 187 -2.87 5.43 -12.94
C GLN A 187 -1.38 5.22 -12.77
N GLN A 188 -0.72 4.69 -13.80
CA GLN A 188 0.71 4.43 -13.77
C GLN A 188 1.32 4.71 -15.12
N ARG A 189 2.52 5.29 -15.12
CA ARG A 189 3.34 5.41 -16.32
C ARG A 189 4.83 5.32 -16.01
N THR A 190 5.53 4.50 -16.78
CA THR A 190 6.97 4.57 -17.00
C THR A 190 7.25 5.79 -17.87
N LEU A 191 7.92 6.79 -17.31
CA LEU A 191 8.27 8.04 -17.98
C LEU A 191 9.63 7.94 -18.69
N GLY A 192 10.52 7.09 -18.18
CA GLY A 192 11.82 6.82 -18.77
C GLY A 192 12.54 5.67 -18.08
N ALA A 193 13.73 5.34 -18.58
CA ALA A 193 14.61 4.34 -18.00
C ALA A 193 16.05 4.55 -18.51
N SER A 194 17.02 4.09 -17.74
CA SER A 194 18.43 4.04 -18.12
C SER A 194 18.69 3.14 -19.35
N ASN A 195 17.80 2.19 -19.64
CA ASN A 195 17.80 1.38 -20.85
C ASN A 195 16.49 1.56 -21.64
N ARG A 196 16.59 1.96 -22.91
CA ARG A 196 15.45 2.29 -23.77
C ARG A 196 14.45 1.14 -23.98
N LEU A 197 14.90 -0.11 -23.88
CA LEU A 197 14.01 -1.28 -24.00
C LEU A 197 12.95 -1.33 -22.89
N PHE A 198 13.22 -0.70 -21.75
CA PHE A 198 12.38 -0.71 -20.55
C PHE A 198 11.51 0.55 -20.43
N ILE A 199 11.53 1.45 -21.43
CA ILE A 199 10.64 2.62 -21.50
C ILE A 199 9.28 2.17 -22.05
N GLN A 200 8.62 1.26 -21.34
CA GLN A 200 7.27 0.80 -21.68
C GLN A 200 6.43 0.66 -20.42
N ASN A 201 5.13 0.86 -20.59
CA ASN A 201 4.16 0.68 -19.52
C ASN A 201 3.74 -0.79 -19.48
N PRO A 202 3.93 -1.50 -18.35
CA PRO A 202 3.31 -2.80 -18.20
C PRO A 202 1.79 -2.64 -18.14
N GLU A 203 1.06 -3.56 -18.76
CA GLU A 203 -0.37 -3.72 -18.48
C GLU A 203 -0.49 -4.44 -17.14
N LEU A 204 -1.15 -3.82 -16.16
CA LEU A 204 -1.34 -4.37 -14.82
C LEU A 204 -2.78 -4.76 -14.60
N GLN A 205 -2.98 -5.94 -14.04
CA GLN A 205 -4.27 -6.43 -13.58
C GLN A 205 -4.17 -6.81 -12.10
N PHE A 206 -5.00 -6.18 -11.27
CA PHE A 206 -5.08 -6.48 -9.84
C PHE A 206 -5.69 -7.88 -9.62
N ASP A 207 -5.02 -8.70 -8.80
CA ASP A 207 -5.46 -10.04 -8.44
C ASP A 207 -6.05 -10.00 -7.03
N SER A 208 -7.36 -9.71 -6.96
CA SER A 208 -8.08 -9.53 -5.70
C SER A 208 -8.13 -10.79 -4.85
N GLU A 209 -8.14 -11.97 -5.46
CA GLU A 209 -8.21 -13.26 -4.75
C GLU A 209 -6.93 -13.57 -3.99
N ASN A 210 -5.80 -13.03 -4.44
CA ASN A 210 -4.50 -13.23 -3.82
C ASN A 210 -3.99 -11.98 -3.09
N SER A 211 -4.82 -10.94 -3.00
CA SER A 211 -4.49 -9.70 -2.31
C SER A 211 -5.24 -9.57 -0.99
N ARG A 212 -4.51 -9.33 0.10
CA ARG A 212 -5.03 -9.35 1.46
C ARG A 212 -4.28 -8.38 2.35
N PHE A 213 -4.93 -7.90 3.40
CA PHE A 213 -4.24 -7.14 4.43
C PHE A 213 -4.37 -7.82 5.79
N ARG A 214 -3.44 -7.47 6.67
CA ARG A 214 -3.46 -7.88 8.07
C ARG A 214 -2.97 -6.73 8.94
N LEU A 215 -3.76 -6.36 9.94
CA LEU A 215 -3.49 -5.30 10.90
C LEU A 215 -3.43 -5.95 12.29
N GLU A 216 -2.24 -5.97 12.89
CA GLU A 216 -1.97 -6.66 14.16
C GLU A 216 -1.46 -5.72 15.22
N ARG A 217 -1.94 -5.86 16.46
CA ARG A 217 -1.48 -5.02 17.56
C ARG A 217 -0.01 -5.31 17.86
N VAL A 218 0.76 -4.26 18.07
CA VAL A 218 2.16 -4.35 18.51
C VAL A 218 2.35 -3.59 19.82
N ALA A 219 3.47 -3.84 20.51
CA ALA A 219 3.79 -3.16 21.74
C ALA A 219 3.94 -1.64 21.50
N ALA A 220 3.55 -0.82 22.48
CA ALA A 220 3.85 0.61 22.43
C ALA A 220 5.37 0.84 22.32
N GLY A 221 5.77 1.84 21.53
CA GLY A 221 7.19 2.12 21.25
C GLY A 221 7.85 1.19 20.22
N THR A 222 7.09 0.29 19.58
CA THR A 222 7.57 -0.48 18.42
C THR A 222 8.04 0.47 17.33
N THR A 223 9.14 0.13 16.66
CA THR A 223 9.72 0.93 15.57
C THR A 223 9.52 0.26 14.21
N CYS A 224 9.73 1.00 13.12
CA CYS A 224 9.73 0.43 11.77
C CYS A 224 10.69 -0.77 11.64
N ALA A 225 11.89 -0.69 12.20
CA ALA A 225 12.85 -1.80 12.16
C ALA A 225 12.28 -3.07 12.83
N THR A 226 11.55 -2.92 13.93
CA THR A 226 10.93 -4.05 14.65
C THR A 226 9.81 -4.70 13.85
N VAL A 227 8.91 -3.92 13.24
CA VAL A 227 7.79 -4.49 12.46
C VAL A 227 8.25 -5.18 11.18
N VAL A 228 9.32 -4.68 10.55
CA VAL A 228 9.92 -5.30 9.36
C VAL A 228 10.56 -6.63 9.71
N ALA A 229 11.36 -6.70 10.78
CA ALA A 229 12.02 -7.95 11.19
C ALA A 229 11.04 -9.08 11.53
N ALA A 230 9.86 -8.75 12.03
CA ALA A 230 8.82 -9.73 12.32
C ALA A 230 7.98 -10.13 11.08
N SER A 231 8.28 -9.57 9.90
CA SER A 231 7.53 -9.77 8.66
C SER A 231 8.20 -10.73 7.67
N THR A 232 9.44 -11.18 7.97
CA THR A 232 10.12 -12.27 7.25
C THR A 232 9.43 -13.60 7.61
N PRO A 233 8.96 -14.37 6.62
CA PRO A 233 8.33 -15.68 6.86
C PRO A 233 9.27 -16.70 7.52
#